data_AF-A0A397VN66-F1
#
_entry.id   AF-A0A397VN66-F1
#
_cell.length_a   1.000
_cell.length_b   1.000
_cell.length_c   1.000
_cell.angle_alpha   90.00
_cell.angle_beta   90.00
_cell.angle_gamma   90.00
#
_symmetry.space_group_name_H-M   'P 1'
#
loop_
_entity.id
_entity.type
_entity.pdbx_description
1 polymer ?
#
loop_
_entity_poly.entity_id
_entity_poly.type
_entity_poly.pdbx_seq_one_letter_code
_entity_poly.pdbx_strand_id
1 'polypeptide(L)'
;MSLSKQTDYGTGHNFEEFIEELLNQNGIHANVVSYKQGDNGIDIIATFNRQIILIQCKNTGKPIDANIIKNFQASVYRFGEPILSIIVYNSEKLKNYNCPLTKSARLWWKAVCPEIQIASEKMIVTCIQKILQSEESELNFESLKLDSESEELSELEQEQLYSVEKSHSVKPTCYKSDDDFKFQIENLLSGNRILVNSFNSRKDKIDIIATFNRQIILIHLSNSSDVNTFKGLQTSVYRFGEGILSIIVQNSENFNNPSIKNERSYRKIKIITEKKIVNYIKNSLTKKNFKKTSHKKYGLSANAIERRDNDVWSCSKQISDKVSWICPECTYINNPLMPDCEMCSTARTAKNNFIEEINTINQLENQDYISTARPAKNRFIEEINTMNQLVNQDYSFLEPMVAKISKNKNLCLEQWDCPDCTLINESDVVMCIACGYIKDNSIK
;
A
#
# COMPACT_ATOMS: atom_id res chain seq x y z
N MET A 1 28.64 -37.45 11.74
CA MET A 1 27.27 -36.95 11.50
C MET A 1 27.39 -35.58 10.84
N SER A 2 27.20 -35.50 9.52
CA SER A 2 27.15 -34.21 8.83
C SER A 2 25.78 -33.58 9.07
N LEU A 3 25.74 -32.48 9.82
CA LEU A 3 24.59 -31.58 9.87
C LEU A 3 24.30 -31.10 8.45
N SER A 4 23.26 -31.64 7.83
CA SER A 4 22.76 -31.14 6.56
C SER A 4 22.40 -29.67 6.75
N LYS A 5 23.00 -28.79 5.94
CA LYS A 5 22.66 -27.36 5.90
C LYS A 5 21.22 -27.25 5.42
N GLN A 6 20.28 -27.24 6.36
CA GLN A 6 18.89 -26.91 6.09
C GLN A 6 18.89 -25.46 5.59
N THR A 7 18.54 -25.25 4.33
CA THR A 7 18.58 -23.92 3.71
C THR A 7 17.59 -23.00 4.43
N ASP A 8 18.02 -21.78 4.75
CA ASP A 8 17.21 -20.76 5.45
C ASP A 8 15.83 -20.52 4.82
N TYR A 9 15.67 -20.86 3.54
CA TYR A 9 14.42 -20.76 2.77
C TYR A 9 13.22 -21.43 3.46
N GLY A 10 13.39 -22.65 3.99
CA GLY A 10 12.29 -23.35 4.69
C GLY A 10 11.87 -22.64 5.97
N THR A 11 12.78 -21.87 6.59
CA THR A 11 12.45 -21.14 7.82
C THR A 11 11.65 -19.87 7.55
N GLY A 12 11.73 -19.29 6.35
CA GLY A 12 10.92 -18.14 5.94
C GLY A 12 9.43 -18.50 5.87
N HIS A 13 9.10 -19.49 5.06
CA HIS A 13 7.72 -20.00 4.89
C HIS A 13 7.08 -20.41 6.21
N ASN A 14 7.81 -21.14 7.08
CA ASN A 14 7.29 -21.51 8.40
C ASN A 14 6.97 -20.29 9.29
N PHE A 15 7.70 -19.18 9.12
CA PHE A 15 7.42 -17.96 9.85
C PHE A 15 6.20 -17.24 9.29
N GLU A 16 6.00 -17.23 7.98
CA GLU A 16 4.80 -16.71 7.34
C GLU A 16 3.54 -17.48 7.78
N GLU A 17 3.59 -18.81 7.74
CA GLU A 17 2.52 -19.69 8.26
C GLU A 17 2.22 -19.43 9.74
N PHE A 18 3.26 -19.23 10.56
CA PHE A 18 3.10 -18.88 11.97
C PHE A 18 2.40 -17.52 12.16
N ILE A 19 2.77 -16.50 11.39
CA ILE A 19 2.11 -15.18 11.46
C ILE A 19 0.66 -15.28 11.01
N GLU A 20 0.38 -16.02 9.93
CA GLU A 20 -0.99 -16.29 9.46
C GLU A 20 -1.82 -16.96 10.56
N GLU A 21 -1.32 -18.02 11.18
CA GLU A 21 -2.02 -18.73 12.26
C GLU A 21 -2.28 -17.79 13.45
N LEU A 22 -1.27 -17.01 13.86
CA LEU A 22 -1.38 -16.04 14.95
C LEU A 22 -2.47 -14.99 14.69
N LEU A 23 -2.53 -14.43 13.47
CA LEU A 23 -3.54 -13.46 13.08
C LEU A 23 -4.94 -14.09 13.09
N ASN A 24 -5.09 -15.27 12.49
CA ASN A 24 -6.36 -15.98 12.39
C ASN A 24 -6.92 -16.36 13.77
N GLN A 25 -6.08 -16.80 14.71
CA GLN A 25 -6.48 -17.09 16.09
C GLN A 25 -7.02 -15.86 16.82
N ASN A 26 -6.63 -14.65 16.40
CA ASN A 26 -7.06 -13.38 16.98
C ASN A 26 -8.16 -12.67 16.15
N GLY A 27 -8.81 -13.40 15.24
CA GLY A 27 -9.93 -12.89 14.45
C GLY A 27 -9.55 -11.97 13.29
N ILE A 28 -8.26 -11.82 13.00
CA ILE A 28 -7.73 -11.12 11.83
C ILE A 28 -7.58 -12.15 10.71
N HIS A 29 -8.39 -12.07 9.66
CA HIS A 29 -8.43 -13.10 8.62
C HIS A 29 -7.25 -12.92 7.67
N ALA A 30 -6.26 -13.78 7.79
CA ALA A 30 -5.00 -13.72 7.05
C ALA A 30 -4.87 -14.91 6.08
N ASN A 31 -4.25 -14.66 4.93
CA ASN A 31 -3.85 -15.69 3.96
C ASN A 31 -2.41 -15.45 3.52
N VAL A 32 -1.57 -16.49 3.55
CA VAL A 32 -0.21 -16.46 2.98
C VAL A 32 -0.26 -16.40 1.45
N VAL A 33 0.49 -15.48 0.88
CA VAL A 33 0.67 -15.30 -0.57
C VAL A 33 1.76 -16.26 -1.04
N SER A 34 1.38 -17.50 -1.33
CA SER A 34 2.34 -18.51 -1.81
C SER A 34 2.82 -18.20 -3.24
N TYR A 35 4.00 -17.60 -3.39
CA TYR A 35 4.66 -17.48 -4.69
C TYR A 35 6.05 -18.12 -4.70
N LYS A 36 6.40 -18.73 -5.83
CA LYS A 36 7.66 -19.47 -5.98
C LYS A 36 8.86 -18.58 -6.31
N GLN A 37 8.66 -17.30 -6.66
CA GLN A 37 9.73 -16.29 -6.88
C GLN A 37 9.18 -14.89 -7.21
N GLY A 38 9.45 -13.84 -6.42
CA GLY A 38 9.12 -12.46 -6.81
C GLY A 38 7.79 -11.91 -6.28
N ASP A 39 7.48 -12.20 -5.02
CA ASP A 39 6.37 -11.62 -4.23
C ASP A 39 6.40 -10.08 -4.13
N ASN A 40 7.46 -9.43 -4.59
CA ASN A 40 7.75 -8.00 -4.39
C ASN A 40 7.64 -7.58 -2.92
N GLY A 41 7.85 -8.51 -2.01
CA GLY A 41 7.72 -8.24 -0.60
C GLY A 41 6.29 -8.03 -0.12
N ILE A 42 5.28 -8.78 -0.59
CA ILE A 42 4.05 -9.00 0.18
C ILE A 42 3.91 -10.50 0.43
N ASP A 43 4.07 -10.91 1.69
CA ASP A 43 4.00 -12.33 2.08
C ASP A 43 2.59 -12.71 2.57
N ILE A 44 1.87 -11.79 3.20
CA ILE A 44 0.54 -12.06 3.78
C ILE A 44 -0.42 -10.92 3.43
N ILE A 45 -1.64 -11.29 3.05
CA ILE A 45 -2.77 -10.36 2.94
C ILE A 45 -3.78 -10.72 4.03
N ALA A 46 -4.11 -9.73 4.85
CA ALA A 46 -5.04 -9.89 5.95
C ALA A 46 -6.20 -8.90 5.88
N THR A 47 -7.27 -9.20 6.62
CA THR A 47 -8.45 -8.34 6.73
C THR A 47 -8.93 -8.27 8.18
N PHE A 48 -9.15 -7.05 8.67
CA PHE A 48 -9.72 -6.78 10.00
C PHE A 48 -10.62 -5.56 9.93
N ASN A 49 -11.78 -5.60 10.58
CA ASN A 49 -12.79 -4.52 10.54
C ASN A 49 -12.99 -3.92 9.14
N ARG A 50 -13.09 -4.80 8.13
CA ARG A 50 -13.34 -4.43 6.73
C ARG A 50 -12.18 -3.74 6.01
N GLN A 51 -11.05 -3.55 6.67
CA GLN A 51 -9.84 -2.99 6.07
C GLN A 51 -8.90 -4.08 5.60
N ILE A 52 -8.24 -3.84 4.48
CA ILE A 52 -7.17 -4.69 3.95
C ILE A 52 -5.88 -4.32 4.66
N ILE A 53 -5.08 -5.33 5.00
CA ILE A 53 -3.78 -5.20 5.63
C ILE A 53 -2.77 -5.95 4.78
N LEU A 54 -1.69 -5.29 4.39
CA LEU A 54 -0.58 -5.89 3.66
C LEU A 54 0.58 -6.12 4.61
N ILE A 55 1.16 -7.32 4.57
CA ILE A 55 2.17 -7.73 5.55
C ILE A 55 3.37 -8.33 4.83
N GLN A 56 4.56 -7.80 5.14
CA GLN A 56 5.84 -8.42 4.81
C GLN A 56 6.44 -9.09 6.04
N CYS A 57 6.74 -10.38 5.96
CA CYS A 57 7.41 -11.14 7.00
C CYS A 57 8.93 -11.16 6.75
N LYS A 58 9.73 -11.01 7.81
CA LYS A 58 11.20 -11.10 7.76
C LYS A 58 11.74 -11.95 8.91
N ASN A 59 12.04 -13.21 8.59
CA ASN A 59 12.62 -14.17 9.52
C ASN A 59 14.16 -14.23 9.44
N THR A 60 14.85 -13.09 9.64
CA THR A 60 16.30 -13.02 9.47
C THR A 60 17.04 -12.70 10.78
N GLY A 61 18.29 -13.15 10.90
CA GLY A 61 19.16 -12.82 12.03
C GLY A 61 19.93 -11.51 11.88
N LYS A 62 19.59 -10.70 10.85
CA LYS A 62 20.20 -9.40 10.58
C LYS A 62 19.11 -8.32 10.60
N PRO A 63 19.42 -7.08 11.05
CA PRO A 63 18.46 -6.00 10.96
C PRO A 63 17.99 -5.77 9.51
N ILE A 64 16.73 -5.39 9.37
CA ILE A 64 16.08 -5.11 8.09
C ILE A 64 16.77 -3.91 7.43
N ASP A 65 17.18 -4.10 6.17
CA ASP A 65 17.81 -3.08 5.36
C ASP A 65 16.79 -2.14 4.67
N ALA A 66 17.29 -1.04 4.12
CA ALA A 66 16.44 -0.04 3.47
C ALA A 66 15.81 -0.57 2.16
N ASN A 67 16.43 -1.55 1.51
CA ASN A 67 15.92 -2.11 0.25
C ASN A 67 14.66 -2.93 0.49
N ILE A 68 14.59 -3.69 1.58
CA ILE A 68 13.37 -4.39 1.99
C ILE A 68 12.21 -3.41 2.16
N ILE A 69 12.44 -2.29 2.85
CA ILE A 69 11.41 -1.27 3.08
C ILE A 69 10.96 -0.65 1.76
N LYS A 70 11.90 -0.25 0.89
CA LYS A 70 11.61 0.33 -0.42
C LYS A 70 10.81 -0.63 -1.31
N ASN A 71 11.18 -1.90 -1.33
CA ASN A 71 10.48 -2.91 -2.12
C ASN A 71 9.05 -3.13 -1.61
N PHE A 72 8.89 -3.21 -0.29
CA PHE A 72 7.56 -3.34 0.31
C PHE A 72 6.69 -2.11 0.03
N GLN A 73 7.22 -0.91 0.24
CA GLN A 73 6.56 0.36 -0.07
C GLN A 73 6.10 0.40 -1.55
N ALA A 74 6.99 0.06 -2.48
CA ALA A 74 6.66 0.02 -3.90
C ALA A 74 5.55 -0.99 -4.24
N SER A 75 5.39 -2.05 -3.44
CA SER A 75 4.31 -3.01 -3.57
C SER A 75 3.01 -2.51 -2.96
N VAL A 76 3.06 -1.93 -1.77
CA VAL A 76 1.92 -1.30 -1.09
C VAL A 76 1.26 -0.25 -1.97
N TYR A 77 2.04 0.65 -2.59
CA TYR A 77 1.48 1.71 -3.45
C TYR A 77 0.72 1.20 -4.67
N ARG A 78 0.91 -0.06 -5.07
CA ARG A 78 0.12 -0.66 -6.15
C ARG A 78 -1.33 -0.92 -5.74
N PHE A 79 -1.58 -1.03 -4.44
CA PHE A 79 -2.91 -1.26 -3.87
C PHE A 79 -3.71 0.00 -3.57
N GLY A 80 -3.09 1.17 -3.74
CA GLY A 80 -3.72 2.46 -3.44
C GLY A 80 -3.72 2.76 -1.94
N GLU A 81 -4.08 3.99 -1.61
CA GLU A 81 -4.21 4.47 -0.24
C GLU A 81 -5.68 4.60 0.17
N PRO A 82 -6.01 4.49 1.48
CA PRO A 82 -5.14 4.12 2.60
C PRO A 82 -5.20 2.60 2.89
N ILE A 83 -4.05 1.93 2.95
CA ILE A 83 -3.97 0.50 3.31
C ILE A 83 -2.94 0.31 4.42
N LEU A 84 -3.39 -0.25 5.55
CA LEU A 84 -2.51 -0.57 6.66
C LEU A 84 -1.43 -1.56 6.19
N SER A 85 -0.18 -1.14 6.32
CA SER A 85 0.97 -1.87 5.80
C SER A 85 1.98 -2.12 6.90
N ILE A 86 2.38 -3.39 7.08
CA ILE A 86 3.19 -3.81 8.23
C ILE A 86 4.37 -4.67 7.78
N ILE A 87 5.59 -4.35 8.23
CA ILE A 87 6.72 -5.27 8.20
C ILE A 87 6.84 -5.95 9.56
N VAL A 88 6.79 -7.28 9.53
CA VAL A 88 6.82 -8.15 10.70
C VAL A 88 8.15 -8.87 10.77
N TYR A 89 8.89 -8.69 11.87
CA TYR A 89 10.18 -9.35 12.07
C TYR A 89 10.12 -10.39 13.19
N ASN A 90 11.00 -11.38 13.12
CA ASN A 90 11.19 -12.37 14.19
C ASN A 90 12.10 -11.80 15.29
N SER A 91 11.51 -11.48 16.45
CA SER A 91 12.21 -10.88 17.59
C SER A 91 13.29 -11.79 18.17
N GLU A 92 13.10 -13.11 18.16
CA GLU A 92 14.07 -14.07 18.70
C GLU A 92 15.36 -14.12 17.88
N LYS A 93 15.26 -13.96 16.55
CA LYS A 93 16.43 -13.90 15.67
C LYS A 93 17.18 -12.56 15.78
N LEU A 94 16.50 -11.49 16.22
CA LEU A 94 17.07 -10.15 16.37
C LEU A 94 17.37 -9.73 17.81
N LYS A 95 17.28 -10.65 18.78
CA LYS A 95 17.50 -10.35 20.21
C LYS A 95 18.84 -9.70 20.57
N ASN A 96 19.85 -9.86 19.72
CA ASN A 96 21.18 -9.26 19.91
C ASN A 96 21.29 -7.84 19.35
N TYR A 97 20.21 -7.30 18.76
CA TYR A 97 20.19 -5.96 18.20
C TYR A 97 19.18 -5.09 18.96
N ASN A 98 19.60 -3.87 19.30
CA ASN A 98 18.73 -2.90 19.98
C ASN A 98 17.63 -2.33 19.05
N CYS A 99 17.75 -2.55 17.74
CA CYS A 99 16.81 -2.05 16.75
C CYS A 99 16.64 -3.09 15.63
N PRO A 100 15.39 -3.36 15.17
CA PRO A 100 15.15 -4.32 14.09
C PRO A 100 15.55 -3.79 12.71
N LEU A 101 15.83 -2.49 12.59
CA LEU A 101 16.22 -1.82 11.34
C LEU A 101 17.70 -1.45 11.35
N THR A 102 18.35 -1.46 10.19
CA THR A 102 19.65 -0.79 10.03
C THR A 102 19.50 0.73 10.21
N LYS A 103 20.62 1.44 10.47
CA LYS A 103 20.61 2.91 10.60
C LYS A 103 20.03 3.59 9.35
N SER A 104 20.42 3.13 8.15
CA SER A 104 19.91 3.67 6.88
C SER A 104 18.44 3.35 6.67
N ALA A 105 17.99 2.13 6.97
CA ALA A 105 16.59 1.73 6.88
C ALA A 105 15.71 2.58 7.80
N ARG A 106 16.16 2.83 9.03
CA ARG A 106 15.44 3.66 10.00
C ARG A 106 15.31 5.12 9.56
N LEU A 107 16.38 5.69 9.00
CA LEU A 107 16.35 7.06 8.48
C LEU A 107 15.41 7.17 7.29
N TRP A 108 15.51 6.23 6.34
CA TRP A 108 14.61 6.17 5.18
C TRP A 108 13.15 6.04 5.60
N TRP A 109 12.84 5.06 6.44
CA TRP A 109 11.49 4.79 6.93
C TRP A 109 10.84 6.04 7.54
N LYS A 110 11.56 6.71 8.45
CA LYS A 110 11.06 7.93 9.10
C LYS A 110 10.83 9.09 8.12
N ALA A 111 11.66 9.21 7.09
CA ALA A 111 11.60 10.32 6.15
C ALA A 111 10.59 10.10 5.02
N VAL A 112 10.41 8.85 4.57
CA VAL A 112 9.75 8.55 3.29
C VAL A 112 8.46 7.75 3.43
N CYS A 113 8.36 6.87 4.42
CA CYS A 113 7.19 6.01 4.58
C CYS A 113 6.84 5.72 6.06
N PRO A 114 6.66 6.74 6.90
CA PRO A 114 6.35 6.57 8.32
C PRO A 114 5.03 5.82 8.58
N GLU A 115 4.13 5.77 7.59
CA GLU A 115 2.87 5.04 7.62
C GLU A 115 3.05 3.51 7.68
N ILE A 116 4.16 2.98 7.13
CA ILE A 116 4.47 1.55 7.20
C ILE A 116 4.86 1.20 8.63
N GLN A 117 4.09 0.32 9.27
CA GLN A 117 4.36 -0.09 10.65
C GLN A 117 5.45 -1.15 10.68
N ILE A 118 6.34 -1.06 11.68
CA ILE A 118 7.37 -2.07 11.93
C ILE A 118 7.06 -2.74 13.27
N ALA A 119 6.74 -4.03 13.25
CA ALA A 119 6.32 -4.76 14.44
C ALA A 119 7.04 -6.11 14.56
N SER A 120 7.30 -6.56 15.80
CA SER A 120 7.65 -7.95 16.04
C SER A 120 6.43 -8.85 15.91
N GLU A 121 6.64 -10.15 15.69
CA GLU A 121 5.61 -11.19 15.75
C GLU A 121 4.78 -11.13 17.04
N LYS A 122 5.39 -10.75 18.16
CA LYS A 122 4.70 -10.63 19.47
C LYS A 122 3.74 -9.44 19.57
N MET A 123 3.90 -8.43 18.71
CA MET A 123 3.19 -7.15 18.79
C MET A 123 2.22 -6.91 17.64
N ILE A 124 2.28 -7.73 16.59
CA ILE A 124 1.50 -7.52 15.37
C ILE A 124 -0.02 -7.44 15.63
N VAL A 125 -0.57 -8.33 16.45
CA VAL A 125 -2.01 -8.37 16.74
C VAL A 125 -2.45 -7.09 17.46
N THR A 126 -1.73 -6.71 18.51
CA THR A 126 -2.02 -5.48 19.27
C THR A 126 -1.82 -4.23 18.42
N CYS A 127 -0.83 -4.22 17.53
CA CYS A 127 -0.58 -3.14 16.58
C CYS A 127 -1.80 -2.94 15.65
N ILE A 128 -2.27 -4.00 15.00
CA ILE A 128 -3.44 -3.97 14.11
C ILE A 128 -4.70 -3.52 14.86
N GLN A 129 -4.97 -4.10 16.02
CA GLN A 129 -6.18 -3.79 16.78
C GLN A 129 -6.19 -2.32 17.25
N LYS A 130 -5.06 -1.79 17.72
CA LYS A 130 -4.98 -0.39 18.19
C LYS A 130 -5.22 0.61 17.06
N ILE A 131 -4.56 0.42 15.92
CA ILE A 131 -4.66 1.34 14.78
C ILE A 131 -6.09 1.38 14.25
N LEU A 132 -6.73 0.22 14.13
CA LEU A 132 -8.06 0.12 13.54
C LEU A 132 -9.19 0.48 14.52
N GLN A 133 -8.94 0.39 15.83
CA GLN A 133 -9.89 0.87 16.84
C GLN A 133 -9.83 2.39 17.02
N SER A 134 -8.66 3.03 16.85
CA SER A 134 -8.58 4.49 16.93
C SER A 134 -9.41 5.19 15.85
N GLU A 135 -9.42 4.64 14.63
CA GLU A 135 -10.17 5.23 13.51
C GLU A 135 -11.69 5.17 13.70
N GLU A 136 -12.21 4.08 14.29
CA GLU A 136 -13.65 3.98 14.60
C GLU A 136 -14.08 5.01 15.66
N SER A 137 -13.19 5.35 16.60
CA SER A 137 -13.49 6.34 17.63
C SER A 137 -13.55 7.77 17.11
N GLU A 138 -12.70 8.11 16.13
CA GLU A 138 -12.69 9.45 15.51
C GLU A 138 -13.96 9.69 14.67
N LEU A 139 -14.42 8.69 13.91
CA LEU A 139 -15.63 8.79 13.09
C LEU A 139 -16.91 8.94 13.92
N ASN A 140 -16.96 8.34 15.11
CA ASN A 140 -18.10 8.48 16.01
C ASN A 140 -18.19 9.90 16.62
N PHE A 141 -17.06 10.59 16.79
CA PHE A 141 -17.04 11.94 17.35
C PHE A 141 -17.53 13.01 16.35
N GLU A 142 -17.34 12.77 15.06
CA GLU A 142 -17.77 13.68 13.99
C GLU A 142 -19.28 13.57 13.71
N SER A 143 -19.84 12.36 13.85
CA SER A 143 -21.28 12.11 13.73
C SER A 143 -22.10 12.76 14.86
N LEU A 144 -21.53 12.85 16.07
CA LEU A 144 -22.19 13.46 17.24
C LEU A 144 -22.26 15.00 17.21
N LYS A 145 -21.56 15.66 16.28
CA LYS A 145 -21.60 17.13 16.15
C LYS A 145 -22.69 17.65 15.21
N LEU A 146 -23.34 16.77 14.44
CA LEU A 146 -24.33 17.16 13.44
C LEU A 146 -25.78 17.18 13.95
N ASP A 147 -26.04 16.69 15.16
CA ASP A 147 -27.43 16.56 15.69
C ASP A 147 -27.85 17.70 16.64
N SER A 148 -27.14 18.84 16.67
CA SER A 148 -27.51 19.98 17.53
C SER A 148 -28.22 21.14 16.81
N GLU A 149 -28.46 21.05 15.50
CA GLU A 149 -29.19 22.08 14.74
C GLU A 149 -30.09 21.50 13.64
N SER A 150 -31.14 20.76 14.00
CA SER A 150 -32.39 20.70 13.20
C SER A 150 -33.48 19.91 13.92
N GLU A 151 -34.26 20.59 14.76
CA GLU A 151 -35.61 20.17 15.11
C GLU A 151 -36.59 20.56 13.99
N GLU A 152 -37.57 19.70 13.78
CA GLU A 152 -38.84 19.89 13.04
C GLU A 152 -38.81 19.89 11.49
N LEU A 153 -38.82 18.69 10.89
CA LEU A 153 -39.61 18.44 9.68
C LEU A 153 -40.39 17.11 9.81
N SER A 154 -41.69 17.21 9.51
CA SER A 154 -42.79 16.32 9.87
C SER A 154 -42.77 14.92 9.24
N GLU A 155 -43.18 13.92 10.03
CA GLU A 155 -43.32 12.48 9.72
C GLU A 155 -44.37 12.09 8.65
N LEU A 156 -44.88 13.02 7.83
CA LEU A 156 -46.03 12.74 6.94
C LEU A 156 -45.70 12.47 5.46
N GLU A 157 -44.43 12.54 5.04
CA GLU A 157 -44.06 12.37 3.62
C GLU A 157 -43.40 11.02 3.26
N GLN A 158 -43.04 10.17 4.24
CA GLN A 158 -42.30 8.93 3.95
C GLN A 158 -43.18 7.72 3.56
N GLU A 159 -44.50 7.76 3.75
CA GLU A 159 -45.38 6.63 3.39
C GLU A 159 -45.94 6.67 1.95
N GLN A 160 -45.75 7.75 1.19
CA GLN A 160 -46.25 7.83 -0.20
C GLN A 160 -45.24 7.36 -1.26
N LEU A 161 -44.00 7.05 -0.91
CA LEU A 161 -42.97 6.67 -1.89
C LEU A 161 -42.79 5.15 -2.11
N TYR A 162 -43.50 4.29 -1.34
CA TYR A 162 -43.21 2.84 -1.32
C TYR A 162 -44.22 1.92 -2.02
N SER A 163 -45.17 2.45 -2.81
CA SER A 163 -46.25 1.63 -3.40
C SER A 163 -46.34 1.64 -4.94
N VAL A 164 -45.29 2.05 -5.66
CA VAL A 164 -45.27 1.95 -7.14
C VAL A 164 -44.00 1.27 -7.66
N GLU A 165 -43.90 -0.04 -7.49
CA GLU A 165 -43.05 -0.89 -8.33
C GLU A 165 -43.90 -1.95 -9.05
N LYS A 166 -44.63 -1.51 -10.06
CA LYS A 166 -45.18 -2.38 -11.11
C LYS A 166 -44.25 -2.37 -12.31
N SER A 167 -43.58 -3.51 -12.52
CA SER A 167 -43.19 -4.09 -13.82
C SER A 167 -42.85 -3.09 -14.93
N HIS A 168 -41.78 -2.31 -14.77
CA HIS A 168 -41.16 -1.64 -15.90
C HIS A 168 -40.08 -2.56 -16.45
N SER A 169 -40.26 -2.95 -17.71
CA SER A 169 -39.24 -3.54 -18.58
C SER A 169 -38.02 -2.63 -18.58
N VAL A 170 -37.03 -2.95 -17.75
CA VAL A 170 -35.76 -2.20 -17.66
C VAL A 170 -35.04 -2.40 -18.99
N LYS A 171 -35.01 -1.34 -19.81
CA LYS A 171 -34.22 -1.30 -21.04
C LYS A 171 -32.75 -1.63 -20.72
N PRO A 172 -32.01 -2.30 -21.63
CA PRO A 172 -30.59 -2.56 -21.45
C PRO A 172 -29.86 -1.24 -21.18
N THR A 173 -29.25 -1.12 -20.00
CA THR A 173 -28.37 0.00 -19.67
C THR A 173 -27.04 -0.25 -20.35
N CYS A 174 -26.87 0.35 -21.53
CA CYS A 174 -25.56 0.43 -22.16
C CYS A 174 -24.67 1.34 -21.30
N TYR A 175 -23.55 0.82 -20.80
CA TYR A 175 -22.57 1.61 -20.06
C TYR A 175 -21.83 2.55 -21.01
N LYS A 176 -21.67 3.82 -20.62
CA LYS A 176 -21.00 4.80 -21.48
C LYS A 176 -19.47 4.66 -21.44
N SER A 177 -18.92 4.05 -20.40
CA SER A 177 -17.47 3.83 -20.21
C SER A 177 -17.17 2.60 -19.33
N ASP A 178 -15.92 2.15 -19.33
CA ASP A 178 -15.42 1.12 -18.42
C ASP A 178 -15.52 1.58 -16.95
N ASP A 179 -15.31 2.87 -16.69
CA ASP A 179 -15.44 3.46 -15.35
C ASP A 179 -16.90 3.47 -14.86
N ASP A 180 -17.88 3.73 -15.74
CA ASP A 180 -19.30 3.63 -15.39
C ASP A 180 -19.70 2.19 -15.05
N PHE A 181 -19.19 1.23 -15.83
CA PHE A 181 -19.41 -0.19 -15.55
C PHE A 181 -18.81 -0.58 -14.20
N LYS A 182 -17.57 -0.14 -13.93
CA LYS A 182 -16.90 -0.34 -12.65
C LYS A 182 -17.70 0.23 -11.49
N PHE A 183 -18.09 1.50 -11.58
CA PHE A 183 -18.90 2.18 -10.57
C PHE A 183 -20.22 1.43 -10.29
N GLN A 184 -20.89 0.92 -11.32
CA GLN A 184 -22.12 0.15 -11.14
C GLN A 184 -21.87 -1.19 -10.42
N ILE A 185 -20.78 -1.89 -10.73
CA ILE A 185 -20.42 -3.13 -10.02
C ILE A 185 -20.07 -2.82 -8.56
N GLU A 186 -19.32 -1.75 -8.28
CA GLU A 186 -18.98 -1.33 -6.92
C GLU A 186 -20.25 -1.05 -6.11
N ASN A 187 -21.20 -0.29 -6.66
CA ASN A 187 -22.48 -0.01 -6.01
C ASN A 187 -23.31 -1.28 -5.78
N LEU A 188 -23.36 -2.18 -6.77
CA LEU A 188 -24.09 -3.45 -6.68
C LEU A 188 -23.54 -4.34 -5.56
N LEU A 189 -22.22 -4.40 -5.42
CA LEU A 189 -21.53 -5.17 -4.38
C LEU A 189 -21.73 -4.52 -3.00
N SER A 190 -21.49 -3.22 -2.89
CA SER A 190 -21.62 -2.45 -1.64
C SER A 190 -23.06 -2.51 -1.10
N GLY A 191 -24.07 -2.33 -1.97
CA GLY A 191 -25.49 -2.47 -1.60
C GLY A 191 -25.87 -3.88 -1.12
N ASN A 192 -25.01 -4.88 -1.38
CA ASN A 192 -25.18 -6.26 -0.94
C ASN A 192 -24.26 -6.66 0.21
N ARG A 193 -23.68 -5.68 0.94
CA ARG A 193 -22.74 -5.88 2.06
C ARG A 193 -21.49 -6.67 1.64
N ILE A 194 -21.10 -6.59 0.37
CA ILE A 194 -19.80 -7.04 -0.11
C ILE A 194 -18.91 -5.82 -0.10
N LEU A 195 -17.82 -5.90 0.65
CA LEU A 195 -16.93 -4.76 0.85
C LEU A 195 -16.06 -4.62 -0.39
N VAL A 196 -15.98 -3.43 -0.94
CA VAL A 196 -15.27 -3.16 -2.19
C VAL A 196 -14.15 -2.20 -1.90
N ASN A 197 -12.93 -2.61 -2.21
CA ASN A 197 -11.81 -1.71 -2.41
C ASN A 197 -11.56 -1.59 -3.91
N SER A 198 -11.83 -0.38 -4.41
CA SER A 198 -11.55 -0.05 -5.80
C SER A 198 -10.05 -0.14 -6.03
N PHE A 199 -9.65 -0.93 -7.02
CA PHE A 199 -8.24 -1.15 -7.34
C PHE A 199 -8.03 -0.78 -8.81
N ASN A 200 -7.02 0.03 -9.11
CA ASN A 200 -6.75 0.43 -10.49
C ASN A 200 -5.32 0.05 -10.88
N SER A 201 -5.01 -1.24 -10.83
CA SER A 201 -3.75 -1.76 -11.39
C SER A 201 -3.96 -2.19 -12.83
N ARG A 202 -3.58 -1.30 -13.76
CA ARG A 202 -3.48 -1.66 -15.18
C ARG A 202 -2.52 -2.84 -15.43
N LYS A 203 -1.58 -3.10 -14.51
CA LYS A 203 -0.59 -4.19 -14.64
C LYS A 203 -1.19 -5.55 -14.31
N ASP A 204 -2.00 -5.63 -13.26
CA ASP A 204 -2.52 -6.92 -12.77
C ASP A 204 -3.90 -7.28 -13.32
N LYS A 205 -4.50 -6.38 -14.11
CA LYS A 205 -5.85 -6.52 -14.67
C LYS A 205 -6.86 -6.94 -13.61
N ILE A 206 -6.72 -6.42 -12.40
CA ILE A 206 -7.73 -6.52 -11.34
C ILE A 206 -8.32 -5.12 -11.23
N ASP A 207 -9.64 -5.07 -11.25
CA ASP A 207 -10.37 -3.79 -11.22
C ASP A 207 -10.99 -3.55 -9.84
N ILE A 208 -11.33 -4.63 -9.14
CA ILE A 208 -11.96 -4.58 -7.83
C ILE A 208 -11.40 -5.70 -6.95
N ILE A 209 -10.96 -5.34 -5.75
CA ILE A 209 -10.71 -6.30 -4.68
C ILE A 209 -11.88 -6.18 -3.72
N ALA A 210 -12.60 -7.28 -3.52
CA ALA A 210 -13.75 -7.31 -2.63
C ALA A 210 -13.57 -8.32 -1.51
N THR A 211 -14.30 -8.13 -0.41
CA THR A 211 -14.36 -9.12 0.67
C THR A 211 -15.80 -9.44 1.05
N PHE A 212 -16.10 -10.73 1.19
CA PHE A 212 -17.40 -11.22 1.63
C PHE A 212 -17.23 -12.44 2.51
N ASN A 213 -17.91 -12.46 3.67
CA ASN A 213 -17.77 -13.52 4.67
C ASN A 213 -16.30 -13.90 4.93
N ARG A 214 -15.44 -12.87 5.06
CA ARG A 214 -14.01 -13.01 5.37
C ARG A 214 -13.18 -13.70 4.28
N GLN A 215 -13.70 -13.78 3.05
CA GLN A 215 -12.93 -14.25 1.90
C GLN A 215 -12.64 -13.11 0.95
N ILE A 216 -11.41 -13.08 0.44
CA ILE A 216 -10.97 -12.15 -0.59
C ILE A 216 -11.51 -12.63 -1.94
N ILE A 217 -12.01 -11.67 -2.71
CA ILE A 217 -12.58 -11.85 -4.03
C ILE A 217 -11.84 -10.92 -4.98
N LEU A 218 -11.25 -11.47 -6.02
CA LEU A 218 -10.63 -10.69 -7.08
C LEU A 218 -11.60 -10.60 -8.23
N ILE A 219 -11.96 -9.39 -8.60
CA ILE A 219 -12.96 -9.11 -9.62
C ILE A 219 -12.29 -8.37 -10.76
N HIS A 220 -12.37 -8.96 -11.93
CA HIS A 220 -11.95 -8.36 -13.17
C HIS A 220 -13.18 -8.00 -14.01
N LEU A 221 -13.21 -6.77 -14.49
CA LEU A 221 -14.25 -6.23 -15.33
C LEU A 221 -13.76 -6.28 -16.77
N SER A 222 -14.51 -6.97 -17.61
CA SER A 222 -14.17 -7.07 -19.04
C SER A 222 -15.37 -6.66 -19.87
N ASN A 223 -15.29 -5.47 -20.46
CA ASN A 223 -16.21 -5.06 -21.52
C ASN A 223 -15.84 -5.69 -22.86
N SER A 224 -14.61 -6.18 -23.01
CA SER A 224 -14.14 -6.91 -24.20
C SER A 224 -14.31 -8.42 -24.07
N SER A 225 -14.55 -9.10 -25.19
CA SER A 225 -14.49 -10.57 -25.28
C SER A 225 -13.08 -11.09 -25.64
N ASP A 226 -12.04 -10.26 -25.56
CA ASP A 226 -10.67 -10.63 -25.92
C ASP A 226 -10.08 -11.67 -24.94
N VAL A 227 -9.56 -12.76 -25.51
CA VAL A 227 -8.90 -13.87 -24.81
C VAL A 227 -7.61 -13.40 -24.10
N ASN A 228 -6.94 -12.36 -24.59
CA ASN A 228 -5.71 -11.83 -23.97
C ASN A 228 -5.94 -11.22 -22.58
N THR A 229 -7.18 -10.81 -22.28
CA THR A 229 -7.55 -10.29 -20.97
C THR A 229 -7.52 -11.39 -19.91
N PHE A 230 -7.84 -12.63 -20.30
CA PHE A 230 -7.87 -13.80 -19.41
C PHE A 230 -6.49 -14.26 -18.94
N LYS A 231 -5.45 -14.13 -19.79
CA LYS A 231 -4.07 -14.49 -19.41
C LYS A 231 -3.56 -13.65 -18.24
N GLY A 232 -3.83 -12.34 -18.25
CA GLY A 232 -3.41 -11.46 -17.17
C GLY A 232 -4.08 -11.82 -15.85
N LEU A 233 -5.39 -12.09 -15.87
CA LEU A 233 -6.09 -12.52 -14.66
C LEU A 233 -5.58 -13.86 -14.15
N GLN A 234 -5.30 -14.82 -15.04
CA GLN A 234 -4.75 -16.11 -14.63
C GLN A 234 -3.43 -15.93 -13.87
N THR A 235 -2.53 -15.08 -14.35
CA THR A 235 -1.30 -14.73 -13.63
C THR A 235 -1.60 -14.14 -12.26
N SER A 236 -2.58 -13.24 -12.16
CA SER A 236 -3.00 -12.66 -10.88
C SER A 236 -3.57 -13.71 -9.93
N VAL A 237 -4.47 -14.60 -10.39
CA VAL A 237 -5.00 -15.71 -9.56
C VAL A 237 -3.89 -16.61 -9.04
N TYR A 238 -2.87 -16.90 -9.86
CA TYR A 238 -1.71 -17.68 -9.42
C TYR A 238 -0.87 -16.93 -8.38
N ARG A 239 -0.76 -15.60 -8.48
CA ARG A 239 0.00 -14.80 -7.51
C ARG A 239 -0.63 -14.80 -6.13
N PHE A 240 -1.95 -14.66 -6.03
CA PHE A 240 -2.61 -14.52 -4.74
C PHE A 240 -2.93 -15.85 -4.01
N GLY A 241 -2.60 -17.01 -4.61
CA GLY A 241 -2.68 -18.31 -3.94
C GLY A 241 -4.02 -19.05 -4.02
N GLU A 242 -4.05 -20.28 -3.49
CA GLU A 242 -5.27 -21.08 -3.41
C GLU A 242 -6.17 -20.60 -2.26
N GLY A 243 -7.43 -20.29 -2.55
CA GLY A 243 -8.40 -19.85 -1.53
C GLY A 243 -9.23 -18.65 -1.98
N ILE A 244 -8.70 -17.86 -2.91
CA ILE A 244 -9.31 -16.63 -3.38
C ILE A 244 -10.32 -16.90 -4.49
N LEU A 245 -11.50 -16.28 -4.37
CA LEU A 245 -12.53 -16.37 -5.40
C LEU A 245 -12.21 -15.37 -6.52
N SER A 246 -11.84 -15.86 -7.69
CA SER A 246 -11.53 -15.01 -8.84
C SER A 246 -12.68 -15.02 -9.85
N ILE A 247 -13.18 -13.83 -10.18
CA ILE A 247 -14.38 -13.63 -10.98
C ILE A 247 -14.07 -12.70 -12.14
N ILE A 248 -14.55 -13.07 -13.33
CA ILE A 248 -14.65 -12.16 -14.46
C ILE A 248 -16.10 -11.74 -14.61
N VAL A 249 -16.34 -10.45 -14.60
CA VAL A 249 -17.66 -9.87 -14.75
C VAL A 249 -17.74 -9.26 -16.14
N GLN A 250 -18.67 -9.78 -16.93
CA GLN A 250 -18.96 -9.25 -18.25
C GLN A 250 -20.27 -8.48 -18.21
N ASN A 251 -20.32 -7.38 -18.97
CA ASN A 251 -21.57 -6.73 -19.33
C ASN A 251 -22.50 -7.77 -19.99
N SER A 252 -23.77 -7.81 -19.55
CA SER A 252 -24.75 -8.77 -20.04
C SER A 252 -25.01 -8.69 -21.55
N GLU A 253 -24.75 -7.54 -22.17
CA GLU A 253 -24.84 -7.33 -23.62
C GLU A 253 -23.79 -8.14 -24.41
N ASN A 254 -22.62 -8.42 -23.82
CA ASN A 254 -21.48 -9.05 -24.49
C ASN A 254 -21.30 -10.55 -24.17
N PHE A 255 -22.22 -11.14 -23.39
CA PHE A 255 -22.07 -12.49 -22.83
C PHE A 255 -22.22 -13.66 -23.84
N ASN A 256 -22.51 -13.37 -25.11
CA ASN A 256 -22.82 -14.39 -26.11
C ASN A 256 -21.61 -14.95 -26.88
N ASN A 257 -20.36 -14.68 -26.50
CA ASN A 257 -19.20 -15.24 -27.21
C ASN A 257 -18.87 -16.68 -26.74
N PRO A 258 -19.12 -17.73 -27.55
CA PRO A 258 -18.95 -19.12 -27.13
C PRO A 258 -17.48 -19.56 -27.02
N SER A 259 -16.55 -18.79 -27.59
CA SER A 259 -15.11 -19.13 -27.67
C SER A 259 -14.44 -19.31 -26.29
N ILE A 260 -14.90 -18.58 -25.27
CA ILE A 260 -14.25 -18.56 -23.95
C ILE A 260 -14.64 -19.78 -23.09
N LYS A 261 -15.76 -20.46 -23.39
CA LYS A 261 -16.30 -21.54 -22.53
C LYS A 261 -15.48 -22.84 -22.55
N ASN A 262 -14.56 -23.00 -23.49
CA ASN A 262 -13.92 -24.30 -23.78
C ASN A 262 -12.43 -24.42 -23.40
N GLU A 263 -11.77 -23.36 -22.91
CA GLU A 263 -10.37 -23.50 -22.46
C GLU A 263 -10.29 -24.20 -21.09
N ARG A 264 -9.76 -25.43 -21.09
CA ARG A 264 -9.58 -26.28 -19.89
C ARG A 264 -8.69 -25.63 -18.81
N SER A 265 -7.91 -24.61 -19.15
CA SER A 265 -6.97 -23.92 -18.26
C SER A 265 -7.65 -23.02 -17.20
N TYR A 266 -8.91 -22.62 -17.39
CA TYR A 266 -9.58 -21.64 -16.49
C TYR A 266 -10.51 -22.24 -15.44
N ARG A 267 -10.34 -23.50 -15.03
CA ARG A 267 -11.28 -24.16 -14.09
C ARG A 267 -11.54 -23.39 -12.79
N LYS A 268 -10.60 -22.53 -12.36
CA LYS A 268 -10.69 -21.72 -11.13
C LYS A 268 -11.37 -20.35 -11.33
N ILE A 269 -11.41 -19.82 -12.55
CA ILE A 269 -11.98 -18.49 -12.85
C ILE A 269 -13.42 -18.66 -13.31
N LYS A 270 -14.32 -17.83 -12.78
CA LYS A 270 -15.74 -17.91 -13.11
C LYS A 270 -16.17 -16.65 -13.81
N ILE A 271 -16.65 -16.82 -15.04
CA ILE A 271 -17.16 -15.73 -15.87
C ILE A 271 -18.66 -15.64 -15.61
N ILE A 272 -19.10 -14.50 -15.14
CA ILE A 272 -20.49 -14.24 -14.80
C ILE A 272 -20.90 -12.86 -15.32
N THR A 273 -22.21 -12.68 -15.48
CA THR A 273 -22.75 -11.36 -15.80
C THR A 273 -22.87 -10.53 -14.52
N GLU A 274 -22.86 -9.21 -14.68
CA GLU A 274 -23.17 -8.24 -13.62
C GLU A 274 -24.40 -8.64 -12.77
N LYS A 275 -25.50 -9.06 -13.41
CA LYS A 275 -26.76 -9.43 -12.73
C LYS A 275 -26.63 -10.66 -11.85
N LYS A 276 -25.59 -11.48 -12.08
CA LYS A 276 -25.36 -12.73 -11.36
C LYS A 276 -24.24 -12.62 -10.33
N ILE A 277 -23.47 -11.53 -10.29
CA ILE A 277 -22.27 -11.42 -9.46
C ILE A 277 -22.56 -11.64 -7.97
N VAL A 278 -23.55 -10.93 -7.43
CA VAL A 278 -23.92 -11.00 -6.02
C VAL A 278 -24.37 -12.40 -5.62
N ASN A 279 -25.32 -12.98 -6.37
CA ASN A 279 -25.82 -14.32 -6.08
C ASN A 279 -24.74 -15.38 -6.25
N TYR A 280 -23.85 -15.22 -7.22
CA TYR A 280 -22.72 -16.11 -7.41
C TYR A 280 -21.75 -16.06 -6.22
N ILE A 281 -21.37 -14.87 -5.76
CA ILE A 281 -20.50 -14.67 -4.59
C ILE A 281 -21.16 -15.31 -3.35
N LYS A 282 -22.40 -14.93 -3.03
CA LYS A 282 -23.15 -15.44 -1.87
C LYS A 282 -23.24 -16.97 -1.89
N ASN A 283 -23.62 -17.57 -3.03
CA ASN A 283 -23.78 -19.03 -3.15
C ASN A 283 -22.45 -19.79 -3.14
N SER A 284 -21.40 -19.23 -3.75
CA SER A 284 -20.09 -19.91 -3.82
C SER A 284 -19.42 -19.96 -2.46
N LEU A 285 -19.58 -18.90 -1.66
CA LEU A 285 -18.92 -18.77 -0.36
C LEU A 285 -19.69 -19.46 0.77
N THR A 286 -21.02 -19.48 0.72
CA THR A 286 -21.84 -20.25 1.69
C THR A 286 -21.67 -21.76 1.53
N LYS A 287 -21.54 -22.28 0.30
CA LYS A 287 -21.39 -23.72 0.04
C LYS A 287 -20.05 -24.31 0.47
N LYS A 288 -18.97 -23.51 0.45
CA LYS A 288 -17.64 -24.00 0.86
C LYS A 288 -17.54 -24.28 2.36
N ASN A 289 -18.26 -23.54 3.19
CA ASN A 289 -18.24 -23.75 4.65
C ASN A 289 -18.79 -25.12 5.10
N PHE A 290 -19.47 -25.86 4.21
CA PHE A 290 -20.03 -27.19 4.51
C PHE A 290 -19.13 -28.37 4.09
N LYS A 291 -17.99 -28.15 3.44
CA LYS A 291 -17.07 -29.23 3.04
C LYS A 291 -15.72 -29.10 3.76
N LYS A 292 -15.65 -29.47 5.04
CA LYS A 292 -14.38 -29.89 5.67
C LYS A 292 -13.94 -31.19 5.02
N THR A 293 -13.03 -31.11 4.06
CA THR A 293 -12.42 -32.28 3.42
C THR A 293 -11.42 -32.95 4.35
N SER A 294 -11.63 -34.23 4.63
CA SER A 294 -10.66 -35.13 5.24
C SER A 294 -9.44 -35.27 4.31
N HIS A 295 -8.24 -35.04 4.86
CA HIS A 295 -6.99 -35.14 4.11
C HIS A 295 -6.73 -36.60 3.67
N LYS A 296 -6.78 -36.87 2.36
CA LYS A 296 -6.20 -38.08 1.75
C LYS A 296 -4.79 -37.76 1.25
N LYS A 297 -3.80 -38.46 1.82
CA LYS A 297 -2.40 -38.50 1.36
C LYS A 297 -2.33 -39.12 -0.04
N TYR A 298 -1.72 -38.42 -0.99
CA TYR A 298 -1.16 -39.02 -2.20
C TYR A 298 0.31 -38.60 -2.33
N GLY A 299 1.17 -39.60 -2.52
CA GLY A 299 2.60 -39.43 -2.77
C GLY A 299 2.89 -39.03 -4.22
N LEU A 300 3.98 -38.30 -4.41
CA LEU A 300 4.50 -37.89 -5.72
C LEU A 300 5.86 -38.55 -5.94
N SER A 301 6.07 -39.10 -7.14
CA SER A 301 7.40 -39.42 -7.68
C SER A 301 7.92 -38.23 -8.51
N ALA A 302 9.25 -38.10 -8.54
CA ALA A 302 9.99 -37.06 -9.23
C ALA A 302 10.37 -37.49 -10.66
N ASN A 303 10.43 -36.52 -11.60
CA ASN A 303 11.55 -36.35 -12.54
C ASN A 303 11.43 -35.07 -13.41
N ALA A 304 12.56 -34.36 -13.45
CA ALA A 304 13.17 -33.51 -14.50
C ALA A 304 12.42 -32.32 -15.15
N ILE A 305 13.07 -31.14 -15.15
CA ILE A 305 13.59 -30.40 -16.34
C ILE A 305 14.19 -29.04 -15.92
N GLU A 306 15.40 -28.73 -16.40
CA GLU A 306 16.12 -27.44 -16.31
C GLU A 306 15.56 -26.39 -17.30
N ARG A 307 15.61 -25.09 -16.94
CA ARG A 307 15.94 -23.94 -17.83
C ARG A 307 16.08 -22.62 -17.07
N ARG A 308 17.01 -21.78 -17.56
CA ARG A 308 17.34 -20.40 -17.15
C ARG A 308 16.29 -19.40 -17.64
N ASP A 309 15.99 -18.36 -16.87
CA ASP A 309 16.37 -16.95 -17.10
C ASP A 309 15.64 -15.99 -16.16
N ASN A 310 16.32 -14.88 -15.86
CA ASN A 310 15.97 -13.80 -14.94
C ASN A 310 14.93 -12.84 -15.53
N ASP A 311 14.04 -12.30 -14.69
CA ASP A 311 13.27 -11.07 -14.97
C ASP A 311 13.23 -10.19 -13.71
N VAL A 312 13.54 -8.90 -13.92
CA VAL A 312 13.64 -7.82 -12.93
C VAL A 312 12.38 -6.95 -13.00
N TRP A 313 11.97 -6.41 -11.84
CA TRP A 313 10.68 -5.72 -11.59
C TRP A 313 10.88 -4.29 -11.03
N SER A 314 10.01 -3.35 -11.48
CA SER A 314 9.44 -2.14 -10.78
C SER A 314 10.07 -0.81 -11.16
N CYS A 315 9.42 0.29 -11.59
CA CYS A 315 8.11 0.96 -11.39
C CYS A 315 7.93 1.77 -10.08
N SER A 316 7.72 3.10 -10.20
CA SER A 316 6.72 3.91 -9.45
C SER A 316 6.53 5.31 -10.09
N LYS A 317 5.35 5.93 -9.91
CA LYS A 317 4.65 6.81 -10.89
C LYS A 317 4.04 8.10 -10.31
N GLN A 318 4.54 8.68 -9.22
CA GLN A 318 3.89 9.89 -8.64
C GLN A 318 4.79 11.11 -8.47
N ILE A 319 6.07 11.02 -8.88
CA ILE A 319 6.90 12.18 -9.23
C ILE A 319 6.94 12.35 -10.78
N SER A 320 6.43 11.35 -11.54
CA SER A 320 6.77 11.13 -12.95
C SER A 320 6.14 12.10 -13.95
N ASP A 321 5.13 12.87 -13.56
CA ASP A 321 4.41 13.68 -14.54
C ASP A 321 5.10 15.02 -14.83
N LYS A 322 6.04 15.45 -13.98
CA LYS A 322 6.76 16.72 -14.17
C LYS A 322 8.24 16.57 -14.55
N VAL A 323 8.87 15.44 -14.26
CA VAL A 323 10.26 15.18 -14.67
C VAL A 323 10.35 13.73 -15.12
N SER A 324 10.67 13.50 -16.38
CA SER A 324 10.93 12.19 -16.97
C SER A 324 12.04 12.34 -18.01
N TRP A 325 12.77 11.27 -18.34
CA TRP A 325 13.80 11.34 -19.38
C TRP A 325 13.52 10.33 -20.50
N ILE A 326 13.60 10.80 -21.74
CA ILE A 326 13.36 9.98 -22.92
C ILE A 326 14.66 9.24 -23.26
N CYS A 327 14.58 7.91 -23.36
CA CYS A 327 15.71 7.10 -23.77
C CYS A 327 16.17 7.48 -25.19
N PRO A 328 17.46 7.78 -25.41
CA PRO A 328 17.94 8.13 -26.73
C PRO A 328 17.91 6.96 -27.72
N GLU A 329 17.92 5.72 -27.25
CA GLU A 329 17.96 4.53 -28.11
C GLU A 329 16.56 4.02 -28.47
N CYS A 330 15.65 3.89 -27.50
CA CYS A 330 14.33 3.30 -27.73
C CYS A 330 13.15 4.27 -27.57
N THR A 331 13.42 5.55 -27.30
CA THR A 331 12.41 6.61 -27.09
C THR A 331 11.45 6.41 -25.91
N TYR A 332 11.69 5.40 -25.07
CA TYR A 332 10.87 5.16 -23.88
C TYR A 332 11.03 6.28 -22.85
N ILE A 333 9.91 6.69 -22.23
CA ILE A 333 9.86 7.73 -21.20
C ILE A 333 10.15 7.08 -19.84
N ASN A 334 11.35 7.29 -19.29
CA ASN A 334 11.81 6.70 -18.05
C ASN A 334 11.51 7.57 -16.83
N ASN A 335 11.41 6.93 -15.67
CA ASN A 335 11.36 7.62 -14.37
C ASN A 335 12.66 8.44 -14.18
N PRO A 336 12.57 9.69 -13.69
CA PRO A 336 13.71 10.62 -13.53
C PRO A 336 14.78 10.13 -12.54
N LEU A 337 14.46 9.16 -11.67
CA LEU A 337 15.40 8.58 -10.71
C LEU A 337 16.11 7.33 -11.26
N MET A 338 15.76 6.85 -12.46
CA MET A 338 16.38 5.68 -13.06
C MET A 338 17.67 6.07 -13.81
N PRO A 339 18.81 5.41 -13.51
CA PRO A 339 20.08 5.69 -14.19
C PRO A 339 20.13 5.08 -15.60
N ASP A 340 19.28 4.10 -15.91
CA ASP A 340 19.24 3.38 -17.18
C ASP A 340 17.80 3.23 -17.68
N CYS A 341 17.63 3.01 -18.98
CA CYS A 341 16.31 2.88 -19.59
C CYS A 341 15.63 1.56 -19.22
N GLU A 342 14.38 1.61 -18.76
CA GLU A 342 13.59 0.43 -18.35
C GLU A 342 13.33 -0.56 -19.50
N MET A 343 13.31 -0.10 -20.76
CA MET A 343 13.01 -0.96 -21.91
C MET A 343 14.22 -1.57 -22.58
N CYS A 344 15.37 -0.90 -22.59
CA CYS A 344 16.55 -1.34 -23.34
C CYS A 344 17.87 -1.26 -22.56
N SER A 345 17.82 -0.90 -21.27
CA SER A 345 18.97 -0.76 -20.39
C SER A 345 20.03 0.26 -20.82
N THR A 346 19.72 1.11 -21.80
CA THR A 346 20.61 2.21 -22.21
C THR A 346 20.79 3.18 -21.06
N ALA A 347 22.04 3.45 -20.70
CA ALA A 347 22.38 4.42 -19.66
C ALA A 347 21.85 5.82 -19.99
N ARG A 348 21.35 6.51 -18.97
CA ARG A 348 20.95 7.91 -19.05
C ARG A 348 22.19 8.73 -19.37
N THR A 349 22.13 9.47 -20.48
CA THR A 349 23.24 10.34 -20.86
C THR A 349 23.32 11.53 -19.91
N ALA A 350 24.52 11.88 -19.45
CA ALA A 350 24.77 13.00 -18.54
C ALA A 350 24.43 14.39 -19.10
N LYS A 351 23.95 14.48 -20.35
CA LYS A 351 23.63 15.74 -21.03
C LYS A 351 22.37 16.43 -20.51
N ASN A 352 21.56 15.78 -19.67
CA ASN A 352 20.46 16.39 -18.94
C ASN A 352 20.83 16.42 -17.45
N ASN A 353 21.25 17.58 -16.95
CA ASN A 353 21.75 17.75 -15.59
C ASN A 353 20.69 17.36 -14.54
N PHE A 354 20.89 16.19 -13.93
CA PHE A 354 20.12 15.67 -12.80
C PHE A 354 19.96 16.69 -11.66
N ILE A 355 20.94 17.57 -11.47
CA ILE A 355 20.96 18.59 -10.40
C ILE A 355 20.04 19.77 -10.71
N GLU A 356 19.96 20.23 -11.96
CA GLU A 356 19.07 21.34 -12.35
C GLU A 356 17.59 20.91 -12.28
N GLU A 357 17.29 19.66 -12.63
CA GLU A 357 15.94 19.09 -12.51
C GLU A 357 15.52 18.91 -11.04
N ILE A 358 16.41 18.43 -10.15
CA ILE A 358 16.13 18.32 -8.70
C ILE A 358 15.92 19.70 -8.06
N ASN A 359 16.71 20.70 -8.44
CA ASN A 359 16.53 22.06 -7.95
C ASN A 359 15.21 22.68 -8.43
N THR A 360 14.75 22.32 -9.64
CA THR A 360 13.45 22.73 -10.17
C THR A 360 12.29 22.07 -9.40
N ILE A 361 12.42 20.79 -9.02
CA ILE A 361 11.45 20.09 -8.16
C ILE A 361 11.31 20.80 -6.81
N ASN A 362 12.43 21.10 -6.15
CA ASN A 362 12.43 21.79 -4.85
C ASN A 362 11.87 23.22 -4.91
N GLN A 363 11.98 23.91 -6.06
CA GLN A 363 11.41 25.24 -6.25
C GLN A 363 9.89 25.21 -6.47
N LEU A 364 9.36 24.19 -7.15
CA LEU A 364 7.92 24.03 -7.37
C LEU A 364 7.18 23.64 -6.08
N GLU A 365 7.79 22.82 -5.22
CA GLU A 365 7.22 22.45 -3.92
C GLU A 365 7.04 23.67 -2.98
N ASN A 366 7.94 24.65 -3.06
CA ASN A 366 7.87 25.86 -2.24
C ASN A 366 6.83 26.89 -2.73
N GLN A 367 6.42 26.85 -4.00
CA GLN A 367 5.42 27.79 -4.55
C GLN A 367 3.97 27.35 -4.30
N ASP A 368 3.69 26.05 -4.32
CA ASP A 368 2.34 25.51 -4.08
C ASP A 368 1.93 25.59 -2.60
N TYR A 369 2.90 25.58 -1.67
CA TYR A 369 2.67 25.77 -0.23
C TYR A 369 2.15 27.17 0.13
N ILE A 370 2.51 28.20 -0.64
CA ILE A 370 2.16 29.61 -0.36
C ILE A 370 0.78 29.98 -0.94
N SER A 371 0.25 29.21 -1.90
CA SER A 371 -0.88 29.67 -2.74
C SER A 371 -2.25 29.09 -2.37
N THR A 372 -2.37 28.13 -1.43
CA THR A 372 -3.64 27.41 -1.17
C THR A 372 -4.20 27.49 0.26
N ALA A 373 -3.66 28.32 1.16
CA ALA A 373 -4.21 28.46 2.51
C ALA A 373 -5.46 29.37 2.57
N ARG A 374 -6.65 28.79 2.85
CA ARG A 374 -7.88 29.49 3.31
C ARG A 374 -8.22 29.12 4.78
N PRO A 375 -9.11 29.87 5.47
CA PRO A 375 -8.87 30.36 6.83
C PRO A 375 -9.51 29.48 7.91
N ALA A 376 -8.79 28.48 8.41
CA ALA A 376 -9.14 27.81 9.67
C ALA A 376 -8.01 27.82 10.71
N LYS A 377 -6.83 28.37 10.36
CA LYS A 377 -5.65 28.41 11.23
C LYS A 377 -5.48 29.69 12.07
N ASN A 378 -6.31 30.72 11.86
CA ASN A 378 -6.16 31.98 12.60
C ASN A 378 -6.60 31.87 14.07
N ARG A 379 -7.52 30.97 14.41
CA ARG A 379 -8.00 30.80 15.80
C ARG A 379 -6.93 30.21 16.72
N PHE A 380 -6.11 29.29 16.21
CA PHE A 380 -5.04 28.65 16.98
C PHE A 380 -3.85 29.59 17.21
N ILE A 381 -3.55 30.46 16.24
CA ILE A 381 -2.49 31.48 16.38
C ILE A 381 -2.94 32.58 17.35
N GLU A 382 -4.22 32.98 17.33
CA GLU A 382 -4.77 33.91 18.31
C GLU A 382 -4.80 33.33 19.73
N GLU A 383 -5.13 32.05 19.91
CA GLU A 383 -5.07 31.38 21.22
C GLU A 383 -3.63 31.26 21.76
N ILE A 384 -2.66 30.95 20.90
CA ILE A 384 -1.23 30.93 21.28
C ILE A 384 -0.75 32.34 21.66
N ASN A 385 -1.15 33.37 20.92
CA ASN A 385 -0.78 34.75 21.23
C ASN A 385 -1.43 35.26 22.51
N THR A 386 -2.66 34.82 22.79
CA THR A 386 -3.37 35.16 24.04
C THR A 386 -2.74 34.46 25.24
N MET A 387 -2.32 33.19 25.11
CA MET A 387 -1.55 32.50 26.14
C MET A 387 -0.16 33.12 26.37
N ASN A 388 0.52 33.55 25.31
CA ASN A 388 1.81 34.23 25.42
C ASN A 388 1.69 35.63 26.06
N GLN A 389 0.55 36.33 25.93
CA GLN A 389 0.31 37.59 26.63
C GLN A 389 0.06 37.39 28.13
N LEU A 390 -0.60 36.31 28.53
CA LEU A 390 -0.84 35.98 29.94
C LEU A 390 0.42 35.50 30.66
N VAL A 391 1.32 34.79 29.96
CA VAL A 391 2.60 34.33 30.52
C VAL A 391 3.60 35.48 30.72
N ASN A 392 3.47 36.58 29.97
CA ASN A 392 4.41 37.71 30.04
C ASN A 392 4.13 38.72 31.16
N GLN A 393 3.06 38.57 31.95
CA GLN A 393 2.75 39.51 33.04
C GLN A 393 3.40 39.15 34.38
N ASP A 394 3.96 37.94 34.55
CA ASP A 394 4.36 37.42 35.88
C ASP A 394 5.87 37.20 36.08
N TYR A 395 6.71 37.69 35.15
CA TYR A 395 8.18 37.46 35.19
C TYR A 395 9.03 38.72 35.34
N SER A 396 8.50 39.78 35.95
CA SER A 396 9.25 41.00 36.29
C SER A 396 10.40 40.77 37.30
N PHE A 397 10.54 39.56 37.87
CA PHE A 397 11.60 39.19 38.81
C PHE A 397 12.84 38.52 38.17
N LEU A 398 12.80 38.13 36.88
CA LEU A 398 13.92 37.42 36.21
C LEU A 398 14.81 38.30 35.31
N GLU A 399 14.48 39.57 35.14
CA GLU A 399 15.23 40.55 34.32
C GLU A 399 16.75 40.57 34.59
N PRO A 400 17.27 40.49 35.83
CA PRO A 400 18.72 40.53 36.07
C PRO A 400 19.47 39.26 35.64
N MET A 401 18.79 38.13 35.48
CA MET A 401 19.40 36.86 35.06
C MET A 401 19.48 36.71 33.54
N VAL A 402 18.48 37.20 32.81
CA VAL A 402 18.45 37.12 31.33
C VAL A 402 19.48 38.07 30.70
N ALA A 403 19.76 39.22 31.33
CA ALA A 403 20.78 40.17 30.87
C ALA A 403 22.22 39.60 30.88
N LYS A 404 22.51 38.58 31.70
CA LYS A 404 23.81 37.88 31.69
C LYS A 404 23.94 36.82 30.60
N ILE A 405 22.83 36.30 30.07
CA ILE A 405 22.83 35.27 29.02
C ILE A 405 22.79 35.90 27.62
N SER A 406 22.22 37.10 27.47
CA SER A 406 22.06 37.78 26.17
C SER A 406 23.35 38.36 25.55
N LYS A 407 24.54 38.12 26.14
CA LYS A 407 25.83 38.49 25.53
C LYS A 407 26.47 37.38 24.68
N ASN A 408 25.84 36.20 24.57
CA ASN A 408 26.32 35.08 23.73
C ASN A 408 25.28 34.63 22.70
N LYS A 409 24.77 35.55 21.86
CA LYS A 409 24.01 35.20 20.67
C LYS A 409 24.81 35.52 19.41
N ASN A 410 25.67 34.57 19.05
CA ASN A 410 26.19 34.32 17.71
C ASN A 410 26.73 32.87 17.65
N LEU A 411 25.88 31.90 18.00
CA LEU A 411 26.12 30.50 17.63
C LEU A 411 25.65 30.34 16.18
N CYS A 412 26.48 30.81 15.23
CA CYS A 412 26.45 30.26 13.88
C CYS A 412 26.77 28.78 14.04
N LEU A 413 25.77 27.91 13.83
CA LEU A 413 26.03 26.48 13.68
C LEU A 413 27.01 26.35 12.52
N GLU A 414 28.24 25.91 12.81
CA GLU A 414 29.23 25.70 11.78
C GLU A 414 28.65 24.68 10.77
N GLN A 415 28.81 24.96 9.48
CA GLN A 415 28.43 24.04 8.40
C GLN A 415 29.69 23.73 7.60
N TRP A 416 29.71 22.60 6.90
CA TRP A 416 30.84 22.25 6.04
C TRP A 416 30.38 21.76 4.68
N ASP A 417 31.05 22.26 3.64
CA ASP A 417 30.77 21.88 2.27
C ASP A 417 31.53 20.59 1.94
N CYS A 418 30.81 19.62 1.39
CA CYS A 418 31.43 18.38 0.95
C CYS A 418 32.37 18.66 -0.24
N PRO A 419 33.67 18.37 -0.17
CA PRO A 419 34.59 18.64 -1.27
C PRO A 419 34.31 17.78 -2.52
N ASP A 420 33.63 16.63 -2.35
CA ASP A 420 33.30 15.72 -3.45
C ASP A 420 32.02 16.13 -4.22
N CYS A 421 30.93 16.49 -3.52
CA CYS A 421 29.63 16.80 -4.16
C CYS A 421 29.08 18.21 -3.87
N THR A 422 29.82 19.05 -3.15
CA THR A 422 29.47 20.44 -2.76
C THR A 422 28.26 20.61 -1.85
N LEU A 423 27.62 19.52 -1.39
CA LEU A 423 26.52 19.59 -0.44
C LEU A 423 26.98 20.21 0.89
N ILE A 424 26.20 21.18 1.39
CA ILE A 424 26.38 21.77 2.73
C ILE A 424 25.86 20.79 3.78
N ASN A 425 26.73 20.34 4.66
CA ASN A 425 26.41 19.41 5.75
C ASN A 425 26.47 20.13 7.10
N GLU A 426 25.69 19.64 8.07
CA GLU A 426 25.73 20.12 9.46
C GLU A 426 27.11 19.85 10.11
N SER A 427 27.56 20.70 11.05
CA SER A 427 28.89 20.55 11.67
C SER A 427 29.14 19.20 12.33
N ASP A 428 28.10 18.59 12.88
CA ASP A 428 28.13 17.38 13.70
C ASP A 428 28.08 16.09 12.87
N VAL A 429 27.76 16.17 11.58
CA VAL A 429 27.83 15.01 10.68
C VAL A 429 29.26 14.84 10.12
N VAL A 430 29.84 13.68 10.37
CA VAL A 430 31.21 13.30 9.94
C VAL A 430 31.28 12.78 8.51
N MET A 431 30.14 12.60 7.85
CA MET A 431 30.04 11.98 6.53
C MET A 431 28.96 12.68 5.74
N CYS A 432 29.26 13.02 4.48
CA CYS A 432 28.32 13.69 3.60
C CYS A 432 27.09 12.82 3.34
N ILE A 433 25.90 13.40 3.54
CA ILE A 433 24.63 12.69 3.33
C ILE A 433 24.41 12.28 1.87
N ALA A 434 24.92 13.05 0.90
CA ALA A 434 24.73 12.76 -0.51
C ALA A 434 25.68 11.69 -1.05
N CYS A 435 26.99 11.87 -0.91
CA CYS A 435 27.98 10.98 -1.56
C CYS A 435 28.72 10.04 -0.60
N GLY A 436 28.55 10.19 0.72
CA GLY A 436 29.27 9.38 1.70
C GLY A 436 30.73 9.80 1.95
N TYR A 437 31.18 10.92 1.38
CA TYR A 437 32.51 11.47 1.66
C TYR A 437 32.70 11.75 3.15
N ILE A 438 33.78 11.22 3.75
CA ILE A 438 34.07 11.38 5.17
C ILE A 438 34.86 12.68 5.37
N LYS A 439 34.39 13.53 6.29
CA LYS A 439 35.08 14.77 6.67
C LYS A 439 36.42 14.42 7.31
N ASP A 440 37.51 14.66 6.60
CA ASP A 440 38.87 14.46 7.11
C ASP A 440 39.12 15.43 8.27
N ASN A 441 39.07 14.92 9.51
CA ASN A 441 39.43 15.68 10.71
C ASN A 441 40.97 15.80 10.89
N SER A 442 41.75 15.32 9.93
CA SER A 442 43.20 15.45 9.92
C SER A 442 43.61 16.82 9.39
N ILE A 443 43.51 17.84 10.25
CA ILE A 443 44.47 18.94 10.45
C ILE A 443 43.91 19.80 11.59
N LYS A 444 44.44 19.59 12.79
CA LYS A 444 44.88 20.64 13.71
C LYS A 444 45.91 20.06 14.67
#